data_AF-A0A0N4XN29-F1
#
_entry.id   AF-A0A0N4XN29-F1
#
_cell.length_a   1.000
_cell.length_b   1.000
_cell.length_c   1.000
_cell.angle_alpha   90.00
_cell.angle_beta   90.00
_cell.angle_gamma   90.00
#
_symmetry.space_group_name_H-M   'P 1'
#
loop_
_entity.id
_entity.type
_entity.pdbx_description
1 polymer ?
#
loop_
_entity_poly.entity_id
_entity_poly.type
_entity_poly.pdbx_seq_one_letter_code
_entity_poly.pdbx_strand_id
1 'polypeptide(L)'
;FRFVAGVIRRERLPAFERLLWRACRGNVFLRTSEIDDILNDTITGEPVNKTVFIIFFQGDQLKTKVKKICEGFRATLYPCPDTPQERREMSIGVMTRIEDLKTVLGQTQDHRHRVLVAAAKNVRMWLTKVRKIKSIYHTLNLFNIDVTHKCLIAECWCPVSELDRIKMALKRGTEESGSQVPSILNRMETTEAPPTYHKTNKFTKGFQNIVDAYGIATYREINPAPYTMISFPFLFAVMFGDLGHGLIMLFAAIFFILKEKQLEAARIKD
;
A
#
# COMPACT_ATOMS: atom_id res chain seq x y z
N PHE A 1 -38.46 -30.97 -30.70
CA PHE A 1 -37.67 -31.13 -29.46
C PHE A 1 -37.21 -29.77 -28.99
N ARG A 2 -37.26 -29.48 -27.68
CA ARG A 2 -36.72 -28.25 -27.11
C ARG A 2 -35.39 -28.59 -26.43
N PHE A 3 -34.44 -27.67 -26.47
CA PHE A 3 -33.16 -27.86 -25.81
C PHE A 3 -32.80 -26.66 -24.93
N VAL A 4 -31.88 -26.88 -24.00
CA VAL A 4 -31.24 -25.84 -23.19
C VAL A 4 -29.74 -26.04 -23.27
N ALA A 5 -29.00 -24.98 -23.54
CA ALA A 5 -27.55 -24.97 -23.58
C ALA A 5 -27.00 -24.04 -22.49
N GLY A 6 -25.86 -24.42 -21.93
CA GLY A 6 -25.21 -23.66 -20.87
C GLY A 6 -23.80 -24.13 -20.59
N VAL A 7 -23.19 -23.48 -19.61
CA VAL A 7 -21.82 -23.76 -19.17
C VAL A 7 -21.83 -24.03 -17.66
N ILE A 8 -21.09 -25.06 -17.24
CA ILE A 8 -20.95 -25.47 -15.84
C ILE A 8 -19.47 -25.69 -15.50
N ARG A 9 -19.10 -25.56 -14.23
CA ARG A 9 -17.76 -25.94 -13.74
C ARG A 9 -17.56 -27.45 -13.89
N ARG A 10 -16.40 -27.86 -14.39
CA ARG A 10 -16.08 -29.27 -14.70
C ARG A 10 -16.22 -30.19 -13.48
N GLU A 11 -15.79 -29.72 -12.32
CA GLU A 11 -15.87 -30.45 -11.03
C GLU A 11 -17.30 -30.85 -10.64
N ARG A 12 -18.30 -30.04 -11.03
CA ARG A 12 -19.70 -30.26 -10.68
C ARG A 12 -20.44 -31.14 -11.68
N LEU A 13 -19.81 -31.47 -12.81
CA LEU A 13 -20.42 -32.22 -13.91
C LEU A 13 -20.95 -33.61 -13.48
N PRO A 14 -20.19 -34.44 -12.75
CA PRO A 14 -20.67 -35.78 -12.37
C PRO A 14 -21.84 -35.76 -11.38
N ALA A 15 -21.94 -34.71 -10.55
CA ALA A 15 -23.07 -34.53 -9.63
C ALA A 15 -24.30 -33.99 -10.38
N PHE A 16 -24.09 -33.09 -11.34
CA PHE A 16 -25.13 -32.53 -12.19
C PHE A 16 -25.82 -33.59 -13.03
N GLU A 17 -25.06 -34.46 -13.71
CA GLU A 17 -25.59 -35.55 -14.53
C GLU A 17 -26.44 -36.53 -13.71
N ARG A 18 -25.93 -36.94 -12.54
CA ARG A 18 -26.67 -37.85 -11.63
C ARG A 18 -27.97 -37.25 -11.13
N LEU A 19 -28.01 -35.95 -10.79
CA LEU A 19 -29.25 -35.32 -10.34
C LEU A 19 -30.23 -35.17 -11.50
N LEU A 20 -29.76 -34.77 -12.68
CA LEU A 20 -30.58 -34.62 -13.88
C LEU A 20 -31.26 -35.95 -14.25
N TRP A 21 -30.49 -37.05 -14.26
CA TRP A 21 -31.02 -38.38 -14.56
C TRP A 21 -32.10 -38.81 -13.56
N ARG A 22 -31.85 -38.65 -12.26
CA ARG A 22 -32.78 -39.03 -11.18
C ARG A 22 -34.07 -38.19 -11.19
N ALA A 23 -33.94 -36.87 -11.31
CA ALA A 23 -35.09 -35.96 -11.28
C ALA A 23 -35.99 -36.08 -12.51
N CYS A 24 -35.41 -36.41 -13.66
CA CYS A 24 -36.12 -36.54 -14.93
C CYS A 24 -36.44 -37.99 -15.32
N ARG A 25 -36.12 -38.98 -14.46
CA ARG A 25 -36.35 -40.42 -14.69
C ARG A 25 -35.80 -40.92 -16.04
N GLY A 26 -34.66 -40.40 -16.48
CA GLY A 26 -34.04 -40.77 -17.76
C GLY A 26 -34.68 -40.19 -19.02
N ASN A 27 -35.72 -39.35 -18.92
CA ASN A 27 -36.41 -38.77 -20.08
C ASN A 27 -35.69 -37.55 -20.70
N VAL A 28 -34.40 -37.39 -20.43
CA VAL A 28 -33.61 -36.22 -20.82
C VAL A 28 -32.27 -36.68 -21.35
N PHE A 29 -31.87 -36.15 -22.51
CA PHE A 29 -30.64 -36.50 -23.17
C PHE A 29 -29.60 -35.39 -23.00
N LEU A 30 -28.50 -35.68 -22.31
CA LEU A 30 -27.40 -34.77 -22.04
C LEU A 30 -26.23 -35.04 -23.00
N ARG A 31 -25.69 -33.98 -23.59
CA ARG A 31 -24.39 -34.01 -24.29
C ARG A 31 -23.50 -32.92 -23.71
N THR A 32 -22.22 -33.21 -23.58
CA THR A 32 -21.22 -32.31 -22.99
C THR A 32 -20.04 -32.16 -23.95
N SER A 33 -19.38 -31.01 -23.90
CA SER A 33 -18.12 -30.73 -24.57
C SER A 33 -17.25 -29.91 -23.65
N GLU A 34 -15.99 -30.30 -23.52
CA GLU A 34 -15.03 -29.59 -22.67
C GLU A 34 -14.56 -28.30 -23.36
N ILE A 35 -14.27 -27.27 -22.56
CA ILE A 35 -13.61 -26.05 -23.02
C ILE A 35 -12.13 -26.20 -22.65
N ASP A 36 -11.25 -26.18 -23.64
CA ASP A 36 -9.81 -26.35 -23.43
C ASP A 36 -9.18 -25.14 -22.71
N ASP A 37 -9.72 -23.94 -22.97
CA ASP A 37 -9.27 -22.70 -22.36
C ASP A 37 -9.73 -22.56 -20.90
N ILE A 38 -8.77 -22.21 -20.03
CA ILE A 38 -9.04 -21.86 -18.64
C ILE A 38 -9.70 -20.48 -18.61
N LEU A 39 -10.93 -20.41 -18.10
CA LEU A 39 -11.69 -19.16 -18.01
C LEU A 39 -11.61 -18.61 -16.59
N ASN A 40 -11.47 -17.29 -16.45
CA ASN A 40 -11.53 -16.66 -15.14
C ASN A 40 -12.99 -16.54 -14.69
N ASP A 41 -13.27 -16.86 -13.43
CA ASP A 41 -14.60 -16.64 -12.88
C ASP A 41 -14.88 -15.14 -12.75
N THR A 42 -16.10 -14.72 -13.07
CA THR A 42 -16.48 -13.30 -13.10
C THR A 42 -16.58 -12.69 -11.70
N ILE A 43 -16.70 -13.52 -10.66
CA ILE A 43 -16.87 -13.10 -9.26
C ILE A 43 -15.56 -13.26 -8.48
N THR A 44 -14.91 -14.43 -8.56
CA THR A 44 -13.70 -14.71 -7.78
C THR A 44 -12.41 -14.33 -8.51
N GLY A 45 -12.44 -14.20 -9.84
CA GLY A 45 -11.25 -13.97 -10.65
C GLY A 45 -10.33 -15.19 -10.76
N GLU A 46 -10.72 -16.34 -10.21
CA GLU A 46 -9.91 -17.55 -10.21
C GLU A 46 -9.98 -18.29 -11.54
N PRO A 47 -8.88 -18.94 -11.97
CA PRO A 47 -8.88 -19.81 -13.13
C PRO A 47 -9.76 -21.04 -12.88
N VAL A 48 -10.80 -21.21 -13.70
CA VAL A 48 -11.75 -22.33 -13.58
C VAL A 48 -11.94 -23.05 -14.90
N ASN A 49 -11.85 -24.39 -14.84
CA ASN A 49 -12.17 -25.25 -15.96
C ASN A 49 -13.69 -25.40 -16.10
N LYS A 50 -14.19 -25.07 -17.29
CA LYS A 50 -15.63 -25.09 -17.60
C LYS A 50 -15.92 -26.08 -18.71
N THR A 51 -17.15 -26.58 -18.72
CA THR A 51 -17.66 -27.55 -19.69
C THR A 51 -18.98 -27.02 -20.24
N VAL A 52 -19.15 -27.08 -21.56
CA VAL A 52 -20.42 -26.78 -22.23
C VAL A 52 -21.31 -28.00 -22.15
N PHE A 53 -22.60 -27.79 -21.90
CA PHE A 53 -23.61 -28.84 -21.98
C PHE A 53 -24.79 -28.41 -22.84
N ILE A 54 -25.42 -29.40 -23.48
CA ILE A 54 -26.71 -29.27 -24.15
C ILE A 54 -27.63 -30.39 -23.65
N ILE A 55 -28.85 -30.00 -23.28
CA ILE A 55 -29.86 -30.89 -22.71
C ILE A 55 -31.08 -30.88 -23.63
N PHE A 56 -31.43 -32.04 -24.17
CA PHE A 56 -32.62 -32.24 -24.96
C PHE A 56 -33.74 -32.86 -24.11
N PHE A 57 -34.94 -32.31 -24.22
CA PHE A 57 -36.12 -32.80 -23.51
C PHE A 57 -37.38 -32.56 -24.32
N GLN A 58 -38.46 -33.25 -23.94
CA GLN A 58 -39.77 -33.11 -24.53
C GLN A 58 -40.81 -32.79 -23.45
N GLY A 59 -41.50 -31.66 -23.59
CA GLY A 59 -42.52 -31.19 -22.64
C GLY A 59 -42.07 -30.03 -21.74
N ASP A 60 -43.01 -29.12 -21.45
CA ASP A 60 -42.72 -27.87 -20.74
C ASP A 60 -42.51 -28.05 -19.22
N GLN A 61 -43.12 -29.07 -18.62
CA GLN A 61 -42.87 -29.39 -17.21
C GLN A 61 -41.41 -29.82 -16.97
N LEU A 62 -40.81 -30.56 -17.92
CA LEU A 62 -39.41 -30.96 -17.85
C LEU A 62 -38.48 -29.75 -18.03
N LYS A 63 -38.82 -28.80 -18.91
CA LYS A 63 -38.07 -27.55 -19.08
C LYS A 63 -37.88 -26.79 -17.77
N THR A 64 -38.97 -26.63 -17.01
CA THR A 64 -38.94 -25.91 -15.73
C THR A 64 -38.11 -26.65 -14.67
N LYS A 65 -38.20 -27.99 -14.63
CA LYS A 65 -37.35 -28.82 -13.75
C LYS A 65 -35.87 -28.70 -14.10
N VAL A 66 -35.51 -28.81 -15.38
CA VAL A 66 -34.13 -28.70 -15.85
C VAL A 66 -33.55 -27.32 -15.53
N LYS A 67 -34.30 -26.23 -15.78
CA LYS A 67 -33.85 -24.88 -15.43
C LYS A 67 -33.56 -24.71 -13.94
N LYS A 68 -34.45 -25.19 -13.06
CA LYS A 68 -34.23 -25.15 -11.60
C LYS A 68 -32.99 -25.93 -11.17
N ILE A 69 -32.71 -27.07 -11.80
CA ILE A 69 -31.49 -27.85 -11.54
C ILE A 69 -30.25 -27.07 -12.00
N CYS A 70 -30.27 -26.48 -13.20
CA CYS A 70 -29.17 -25.64 -13.70
C CYS A 70 -28.88 -24.45 -12.77
N GLU A 71 -29.91 -23.76 -12.29
CA GLU A 71 -29.79 -22.67 -11.32
C GLU A 71 -29.20 -23.15 -9.99
N GLY A 72 -29.66 -24.31 -9.47
CA GLY A 72 -29.14 -24.89 -8.22
C GLY A 72 -27.66 -25.25 -8.28
N PHE A 73 -27.16 -25.69 -9.43
CA PHE A 73 -25.73 -25.94 -9.65
C PHE A 73 -24.90 -24.70 -10.00
N ARG A 74 -25.54 -23.54 -10.12
CA ARG A 74 -24.96 -22.27 -10.59
C ARG A 74 -24.40 -22.37 -12.01
N ALA A 75 -25.08 -23.11 -12.89
CA ALA A 75 -24.77 -23.14 -14.31
C ALA A 75 -25.34 -21.89 -15.00
N THR A 76 -24.56 -21.29 -15.89
CA THR A 76 -25.00 -20.15 -16.71
C THR A 76 -25.65 -20.65 -17.98
N LEU A 77 -26.92 -20.30 -18.18
CA LEU A 77 -27.71 -20.68 -19.35
C LEU A 77 -27.65 -19.58 -20.41
N TYR A 78 -27.48 -19.98 -21.67
CA TYR A 78 -27.46 -19.05 -22.81
C TYR A 78 -28.66 -19.28 -23.73
N PRO A 79 -29.32 -18.20 -24.21
CA PRO A 79 -30.33 -18.32 -25.24
C PRO A 79 -29.65 -18.73 -26.55
N CYS A 80 -30.02 -19.88 -27.09
CA CYS A 80 -29.48 -20.40 -28.35
C CYS A 80 -30.63 -20.53 -29.36
N PRO A 81 -30.54 -19.88 -30.54
CA PRO A 81 -31.56 -20.00 -31.57
C PRO A 81 -31.75 -21.42 -32.09
N ASP A 82 -32.97 -21.76 -32.51
CA ASP A 82 -33.31 -23.09 -33.00
C ASP A 82 -32.77 -23.33 -34.43
N THR A 83 -32.75 -22.29 -35.28
CA THR A 83 -32.34 -22.43 -36.69
C THR A 83 -30.81 -22.32 -36.86
N PRO A 84 -30.19 -23.08 -37.78
CA PRO A 84 -28.75 -22.96 -38.08
C PRO A 84 -28.35 -21.59 -38.65
N GLN A 85 -29.28 -20.87 -39.29
CA GLN A 85 -29.01 -19.55 -39.87
C GLN A 85 -28.96 -18.47 -38.80
N GLU A 86 -29.98 -18.39 -37.92
CA GLU A 86 -29.98 -17.44 -36.79
C GLU A 86 -28.81 -17.68 -35.84
N ARG A 87 -28.36 -18.93 -35.65
CA ARG A 87 -27.16 -19.23 -34.85
C ARG A 87 -25.90 -18.64 -35.47
N ARG A 88 -25.75 -18.68 -36.81
CA ARG A 88 -24.62 -18.05 -37.51
C ARG A 88 -24.66 -16.53 -37.37
N GLU A 89 -25.83 -15.92 -37.56
CA GLU A 89 -26.03 -14.47 -37.41
C GLU A 89 -25.72 -14.02 -35.97
N MET A 90 -26.21 -14.74 -34.96
CA MET A 90 -25.92 -14.45 -33.56
C MET A 90 -24.41 -14.60 -33.26
N SER A 91 -23.75 -15.62 -33.79
CA SER A 91 -22.31 -15.81 -33.60
C SER A 91 -21.51 -14.66 -34.19
N ILE A 92 -21.86 -14.18 -35.38
CA ILE A 92 -21.20 -13.02 -36.01
C ILE A 92 -21.43 -11.77 -35.16
N GLY A 93 -22.66 -11.50 -34.74
CA GLY A 93 -22.97 -10.34 -33.90
C GLY A 93 -22.27 -10.35 -32.54
N VAL A 94 -22.12 -11.52 -31.91
CA VAL A 94 -21.35 -11.68 -30.67
C VAL A 94 -19.86 -11.44 -30.94
N MET A 95 -19.32 -11.94 -32.04
CA MET A 95 -17.91 -11.75 -32.38
C MET A 95 -17.56 -10.27 -32.59
N THR A 96 -18.39 -9.52 -33.33
CA THR A 96 -18.21 -8.07 -33.51
C THR A 96 -18.26 -7.33 -32.17
N ARG A 97 -19.23 -7.65 -31.31
CA ARG A 97 -19.31 -7.05 -29.97
C ARG A 97 -18.09 -7.37 -29.09
N ILE A 98 -17.53 -8.57 -29.21
CA ILE A 98 -16.31 -8.94 -28.48
C ILE A 98 -15.13 -8.08 -28.96
N GLU A 99 -15.02 -7.84 -30.25
CA GLU A 99 -13.96 -6.99 -30.83
C GLU A 99 -14.10 -5.52 -30.39
N ASP A 100 -15.32 -4.98 -30.40
CA ASP A 100 -15.60 -3.64 -29.89
C ASP A 100 -15.24 -3.51 -28.41
N LEU A 101 -15.65 -4.49 -27.59
CA LEU A 101 -15.35 -4.51 -26.15
C LEU A 101 -13.85 -4.62 -25.89
N LYS A 102 -13.11 -5.42 -26.67
CA LYS A 102 -11.64 -5.51 -26.56
C LYS A 102 -10.98 -4.17 -26.87
N THR A 103 -11.48 -3.46 -27.88
CA THR A 103 -10.97 -2.14 -28.26
C THR A 103 -11.20 -1.12 -27.14
N VAL A 104 -12.41 -1.07 -26.58
CA VAL A 104 -12.75 -0.17 -25.45
C VAL A 104 -11.92 -0.51 -24.20
N LEU A 105 -11.74 -1.81 -23.90
CA LEU A 105 -10.93 -2.25 -22.77
C LEU A 105 -9.47 -1.82 -22.91
N GLY A 106 -8.89 -1.98 -24.12
CA GLY A 106 -7.53 -1.53 -24.42
C GLY A 106 -7.37 -0.02 -24.24
N GLN A 107 -8.26 0.77 -24.83
CA GLN A 107 -8.23 2.24 -24.70
C GLN A 107 -8.38 2.70 -23.25
N THR A 108 -9.26 2.05 -22.48
CA THR A 108 -9.47 2.35 -21.06
C THR A 108 -8.24 2.00 -20.23
N GLN A 109 -7.61 0.86 -20.51
CA GLN A 109 -6.38 0.45 -19.85
C GLN A 109 -5.23 1.41 -20.13
N ASP A 110 -5.08 1.87 -21.37
CA ASP A 110 -4.07 2.84 -21.77
C ASP A 110 -4.32 4.21 -21.13
N HIS A 111 -5.58 4.67 -21.13
CA HIS A 111 -5.95 5.90 -20.46
C HIS A 111 -5.64 5.84 -18.96
N ARG A 112 -6.04 4.74 -18.30
CA ARG A 112 -5.71 4.49 -16.89
C ARG A 112 -4.21 4.52 -16.65
N HIS A 113 -3.42 3.85 -17.51
CA HIS A 113 -1.96 3.83 -17.38
C HIS A 113 -1.36 5.23 -17.52
N ARG A 114 -1.80 6.02 -18.51
CA ARG A 114 -1.35 7.41 -18.70
C ARG A 114 -1.62 8.28 -17.46
N VAL A 115 -2.84 8.21 -16.90
CA VAL A 115 -3.20 8.94 -15.69
C VAL A 115 -2.35 8.50 -14.49
N LEU A 116 -2.16 7.19 -14.31
CA LEU A 116 -1.35 6.65 -13.22
C LEU A 116 0.12 7.07 -13.34
N VAL A 117 0.70 7.06 -14.53
CA VAL A 117 2.08 7.52 -14.75
C VAL A 117 2.22 9.02 -14.47
N ALA A 118 1.25 9.83 -14.91
CA ALA A 118 1.24 11.27 -14.61
C ALA A 118 1.11 11.54 -13.10
N ALA A 119 0.23 10.82 -12.41
CA ALA A 119 0.06 10.93 -10.96
C ALA A 119 1.32 10.46 -10.22
N ALA A 120 1.89 9.31 -10.59
CA ALA A 120 3.05 8.72 -9.92
C ALA A 120 4.26 9.66 -9.86
N LYS A 121 4.48 10.50 -10.89
CA LYS A 121 5.53 11.52 -10.90
C LYS A 121 5.37 12.53 -9.75
N ASN A 122 4.15 12.89 -9.40
CA ASN A 122 3.85 13.97 -8.45
C ASN A 122 3.46 13.49 -7.05
N VAL A 123 3.02 12.23 -6.89
CA VAL A 123 2.54 11.67 -5.61
C VAL A 123 3.53 11.87 -4.46
N ARG A 124 4.85 11.66 -4.69
CA ARG A 124 5.86 11.86 -3.65
C ARG A 124 5.93 13.32 -3.17
N MET A 125 5.83 14.26 -4.10
CA MET A 125 5.82 15.69 -3.79
C MET A 125 4.54 16.05 -3.03
N TRP A 126 3.38 15.61 -3.48
CA TRP A 126 2.10 15.86 -2.82
C TRP A 126 2.07 15.31 -1.39
N LEU A 127 2.51 14.06 -1.20
CA LEU A 127 2.63 13.48 0.14
C LEU A 127 3.55 14.28 1.05
N THR A 128 4.67 14.78 0.53
CA THR A 128 5.60 15.62 1.30
C THR A 128 4.94 16.95 1.68
N LYS A 129 4.24 17.61 0.75
CA LYS A 129 3.51 18.86 1.02
C LYS A 129 2.41 18.66 2.08
N VAL A 130 1.58 17.63 1.92
CA VAL A 130 0.49 17.32 2.87
C VAL A 130 1.03 16.99 4.25
N ARG A 131 2.11 16.18 4.35
CA ARG A 131 2.74 15.89 5.64
C ARG A 131 3.30 17.14 6.31
N LYS A 132 3.99 18.02 5.56
CA LYS A 132 4.51 19.29 6.09
C LYS A 132 3.38 20.17 6.61
N ILE A 133 2.32 20.35 5.82
CA ILE A 133 1.15 21.16 6.21
C ILE A 133 0.49 20.57 7.46
N LYS A 134 0.30 19.24 7.51
CA LYS A 134 -0.24 18.56 8.69
C LYS A 134 0.62 18.80 9.93
N SER A 135 1.95 18.71 9.82
CA SER A 135 2.87 19.00 10.93
C SER A 135 2.77 20.44 11.39
N ILE A 136 2.68 21.41 10.47
CA ILE A 136 2.50 22.84 10.81
C ILE A 136 1.20 23.03 11.59
N TYR A 137 0.06 22.54 11.08
CA TYR A 137 -1.21 22.67 11.80
C TYR A 137 -1.21 21.93 13.14
N HIS A 138 -0.56 20.77 13.22
CA HIS A 138 -0.40 20.06 14.48
C HIS A 138 0.38 20.87 15.51
N THR A 139 1.45 21.55 15.09
CA THR A 139 2.22 22.46 15.96
C THR A 139 1.42 23.72 16.33
N LEU A 140 0.70 24.33 15.38
CA LEU A 140 -0.16 25.49 15.65
C LEU A 140 -1.28 25.16 16.65
N ASN A 141 -1.78 23.93 16.66
CA ASN A 141 -2.78 23.47 17.63
C ASN A 141 -2.23 23.38 19.06
N LEU A 142 -0.90 23.38 19.26
CA LEU A 142 -0.28 23.44 20.59
C LEU A 142 -0.17 24.88 21.11
N PHE A 143 -0.44 25.89 20.27
CA PHE A 143 -0.29 27.29 20.64
C PHE A 143 -1.57 27.82 21.27
N ASN A 144 -1.43 28.79 22.17
CA ASN A 144 -2.56 29.48 22.76
C ASN A 144 -3.02 30.60 21.83
N ILE A 145 -4.34 30.77 21.72
CA ILE A 145 -4.96 31.78 20.85
C ILE A 145 -5.30 33.00 21.69
N ASP A 146 -4.67 34.13 21.40
CA ASP A 146 -5.09 35.41 21.95
C ASP A 146 -6.18 36.04 21.06
N VAL A 147 -7.41 36.03 21.57
CA VAL A 147 -8.61 36.54 20.89
C VAL A 147 -8.53 38.07 20.69
N THR A 148 -7.79 38.77 21.56
CA THR A 148 -7.72 40.24 21.58
C THR A 148 -6.88 40.78 20.42
N HIS A 149 -5.68 40.22 20.24
CA HIS A 149 -4.74 40.64 19.20
C HIS A 149 -4.77 39.73 17.96
N LYS A 150 -5.63 38.70 17.93
CA LYS A 150 -5.66 37.66 16.87
C LYS A 150 -4.27 37.08 16.60
N CYS A 151 -3.50 36.89 17.67
CA CYS A 151 -2.14 36.38 17.63
C CYS A 151 -2.07 35.01 18.29
N LEU A 152 -1.07 34.23 17.91
CA LEU A 152 -0.77 32.96 18.55
C LEU A 152 0.41 33.16 19.50
N ILE A 153 0.26 32.67 20.72
CA ILE A 153 1.29 32.71 21.75
C ILE A 153 1.77 31.28 21.98
N ALA A 154 3.08 31.09 21.94
CA ALA A 154 3.71 29.78 22.10
C ALA A 154 4.91 29.91 23.03
N GLU A 155 5.01 28.98 23.97
CA GLU A 155 6.18 28.80 24.82
C GLU A 155 6.99 27.62 24.27
N CYS A 156 8.30 27.81 24.07
CA CYS A 156 9.15 26.77 23.51
C CYS A 156 10.56 26.79 24.09
N TRP A 157 11.13 25.60 24.23
CA TRP A 157 12.52 25.42 24.60
C TRP A 157 13.41 25.58 23.37
N CYS A 158 14.39 26.48 23.45
CA CYS A 158 15.38 26.68 22.39
C CYS A 158 16.80 26.80 22.97
N PRO A 159 17.83 26.31 22.25
CA PRO A 159 19.20 26.47 22.69
C PRO A 159 19.63 27.93 22.58
N VAL A 160 20.22 28.46 23.67
CA VAL A 160 20.66 29.87 23.75
C VAL A 160 21.63 30.23 22.61
N SER A 161 22.45 29.27 22.16
CA SER A 161 23.40 29.49 21.06
C SER A 161 22.76 29.71 19.68
N GLU A 162 21.48 29.33 19.48
CA GLU A 162 20.79 29.47 18.18
C GLU A 162 19.72 30.55 18.17
N LEU A 163 19.62 31.38 19.23
CA LEU A 163 18.62 32.44 19.33
C LEU A 163 18.65 33.41 18.14
N ASP A 164 19.83 33.80 17.67
CA ASP A 164 19.95 34.72 16.54
C ASP A 164 19.44 34.10 15.23
N ARG A 165 19.71 32.80 15.03
CA ARG A 165 19.21 32.06 13.87
C ARG A 165 17.69 31.98 13.88
N ILE A 166 17.08 31.77 15.04
CA ILE A 166 15.62 31.75 15.19
C ILE A 166 15.03 33.14 14.91
N LYS A 167 15.62 34.21 15.46
CA LYS A 167 15.18 35.60 15.19
C LYS A 167 15.24 35.94 13.71
N MET A 168 16.31 35.55 13.01
CA MET A 168 16.44 35.76 11.57
C MET A 168 15.38 34.98 10.78
N ALA A 169 15.11 33.73 11.16
CA ALA A 169 14.07 32.92 10.52
C ALA A 169 12.67 33.52 10.71
N LEU A 170 12.37 34.02 11.92
CA LEU A 170 11.11 34.72 12.21
C LEU A 170 10.98 36.00 11.37
N LYS A 171 12.02 36.84 11.32
CA LYS A 171 12.03 38.07 10.51
C LYS A 171 11.78 37.77 9.03
N ARG A 172 12.47 36.78 8.47
CA ARG A 172 12.26 36.32 7.09
C ARG A 172 10.82 35.83 6.87
N GLY A 173 10.26 35.08 7.82
CA GLY A 173 8.86 34.63 7.75
C GLY A 173 7.87 35.80 7.75
N THR A 174 8.12 36.84 8.54
CA THR A 174 7.32 38.07 8.55
C THR A 174 7.41 38.78 7.19
N GLU A 175 8.61 38.95 6.64
CA GLU A 175 8.84 39.58 5.33
C GLU A 175 8.15 38.81 4.19
N GLU A 176 8.28 37.48 4.15
CA GLU A 176 7.62 36.64 3.13
C GLU A 176 6.10 36.66 3.24
N SER A 177 5.55 36.85 4.45
CA SER A 177 4.11 36.94 4.69
C SER A 177 3.48 38.30 4.32
N GLY A 178 4.31 39.34 4.16
CA GLY A 178 3.85 40.73 3.95
C GLY A 178 3.16 41.35 5.16
N SER A 179 3.22 40.72 6.34
CA SER A 179 2.63 41.25 7.58
C SER A 179 3.44 42.44 8.12
N GLN A 180 2.74 43.47 8.57
CA GLN A 180 3.34 44.62 9.27
C GLN A 180 3.58 44.33 10.76
N VAL A 181 3.06 43.21 11.28
CA VAL A 181 3.21 42.82 12.69
C VAL A 181 4.51 42.02 12.84
N PRO A 182 5.51 42.51 13.60
CA PRO A 182 6.75 41.79 13.80
C PRO A 182 6.51 40.55 14.65
N SER A 183 7.18 39.44 14.31
CA SER A 183 7.26 38.30 15.21
C SER A 183 8.20 38.61 16.37
N ILE A 184 7.68 38.54 17.60
CA ILE A 184 8.41 38.88 18.82
C ILE A 184 8.87 37.59 19.50
N LEU A 185 10.16 37.51 19.86
CA LEU A 185 10.71 36.44 20.68
C LEU A 185 11.14 37.02 22.03
N ASN A 186 10.41 36.69 23.08
CA ASN A 186 10.75 37.11 24.45
C ASN A 186 11.43 35.97 25.21
N ARG A 187 12.46 36.29 26.00
CA ARG A 187 13.09 35.33 26.89
C ARG A 187 12.36 35.36 28.23
N MET A 188 11.84 34.21 28.64
CA MET A 188 11.17 34.05 29.92
C MET A 188 12.10 33.35 30.91
N GLU A 189 12.00 33.74 32.18
CA GLU A 189 12.59 33.00 33.30
C GLU A 189 11.55 32.03 33.83
N THR A 190 11.93 30.78 34.03
CA THR A 190 11.05 29.72 34.54
C THR A 190 11.81 28.85 35.52
N THR A 191 11.08 28.25 36.46
CA THR A 191 11.59 27.27 37.41
C THR A 191 11.48 25.83 36.90
N GLU A 192 10.84 25.62 35.74
CA GLU A 192 10.72 24.30 35.12
C GLU A 192 12.08 23.77 34.64
N ALA A 193 12.26 22.46 34.73
CA ALA A 193 13.47 21.80 34.27
C ALA A 193 13.54 21.81 32.73
N PRO A 194 14.53 22.50 32.12
CA PRO A 194 14.69 22.51 30.67
C PRO A 194 15.12 21.14 30.14
N PRO A 195 14.81 20.82 28.87
CA PRO A 195 15.26 19.58 28.24
C PRO A 195 16.78 19.60 27.98
N THR A 196 17.40 18.42 28.07
CA THR A 196 18.81 18.23 27.75
C THR A 196 19.01 18.11 26.23
N TYR A 197 19.98 18.85 25.70
CA TYR A 197 20.33 18.82 24.27
C TYR A 197 21.83 18.59 24.08
N HIS A 198 22.18 17.53 23.37
CA HIS A 198 23.56 17.22 23.00
C HIS A 198 23.79 17.45 21.50
N LYS A 199 24.78 18.27 21.16
CA LYS A 199 25.21 18.46 19.76
C LYS A 199 25.95 17.21 19.30
N THR A 200 25.27 16.38 18.50
CA THR A 200 25.87 15.16 17.92
C THR A 200 26.31 15.40 16.49
N ASN A 201 27.40 14.73 16.10
CA ASN A 201 27.82 14.59 14.71
C ASN A 201 27.52 13.17 14.24
N LYS A 202 27.79 12.88 12.97
CA LYS A 202 27.52 11.55 12.39
C LYS A 202 28.19 10.40 13.15
N PHE A 203 29.35 10.63 13.73
CA PHE A 203 30.09 9.63 14.50
C PHE A 203 29.58 9.50 15.93
N THR A 204 29.41 10.63 16.64
CA THR A 204 29.01 10.64 18.05
C THR A 204 27.55 10.25 18.26
N LYS A 205 26.69 10.38 17.24
CA LYS A 205 25.28 9.98 17.31
C LYS A 205 25.09 8.51 17.70
N GLY A 206 25.92 7.61 17.20
CA GLY A 206 25.85 6.18 17.55
C GLY A 206 26.10 5.95 19.04
N PHE A 207 27.17 6.52 19.58
CA PHE A 207 27.52 6.42 21.00
C PHE A 207 26.53 7.15 21.90
N GLN A 208 26.01 8.31 21.47
CA GLN A 208 24.99 9.03 22.21
C GLN A 208 23.72 8.21 22.34
N ASN A 209 23.27 7.56 21.26
CA ASN A 209 22.10 6.69 21.32
C ASN A 209 22.28 5.51 22.30
N ILE A 210 23.50 4.95 22.42
CA ILE A 210 23.80 3.89 23.38
C ILE A 210 23.67 4.41 24.82
N VAL A 211 24.18 5.61 25.09
CA VAL A 211 24.06 6.26 26.40
C VAL A 211 22.59 6.60 26.72
N ASP A 212 21.89 7.24 25.77
CA ASP A 212 20.50 7.67 25.92
C ASP A 212 19.54 6.49 26.09
N ALA A 213 19.88 5.31 25.57
CA ALA A 213 19.10 4.09 25.77
C ALA A 213 19.08 3.60 27.22
N TYR A 214 20.11 3.92 28.02
CA TYR A 214 20.11 3.64 29.45
C TYR A 214 19.31 4.69 30.24
N GLY A 215 19.40 5.96 29.81
CA GLY A 215 18.63 7.05 30.39
C GLY A 215 19.07 8.40 29.84
N ILE A 216 18.14 9.36 29.84
CA ILE A 216 18.42 10.74 29.43
C ILE A 216 19.07 11.47 30.60
N ALA A 217 20.23 12.07 30.37
CA ALA A 217 20.95 12.86 31.36
C ALA A 217 20.15 14.10 31.80
N THR A 218 20.30 14.48 33.07
CA THR A 218 19.66 15.68 33.61
C THR A 218 20.28 16.96 33.07
N TYR A 219 19.59 18.10 33.21
CA TYR A 219 20.04 19.34 32.62
C TYR A 219 21.39 19.79 33.20
N ARG A 220 22.35 20.04 32.29
CA ARG A 220 23.75 20.40 32.61
C ARG A 220 24.54 19.34 33.37
N GLU A 221 24.09 18.09 33.34
CA GLU A 221 24.89 16.95 33.79
C GLU A 221 26.03 16.66 32.80
N ILE A 222 27.11 16.05 33.30
CA ILE A 222 28.24 15.64 32.47
C ILE A 222 27.79 14.49 31.56
N ASN A 223 27.84 14.71 30.26
CA ASN A 223 27.54 13.67 29.28
C ASN A 223 28.65 12.59 29.30
N PRO A 224 28.35 11.31 29.55
CA PRO A 224 29.35 10.25 29.54
C PRO A 224 29.76 9.82 28.11
N ALA A 225 28.99 10.17 27.08
CA ALA A 225 29.22 9.72 25.70
C ALA A 225 30.65 9.96 25.14
N PRO A 226 31.33 11.09 25.42
CA PRO A 226 32.72 11.29 25.00
C PRO A 226 33.70 10.27 25.61
N TYR A 227 33.47 9.85 26.86
CA TYR A 227 34.28 8.81 27.50
C TYR A 227 33.92 7.43 26.97
N THR A 228 32.62 7.14 26.85
CA THR A 228 32.09 5.89 26.31
C THR A 228 32.61 5.61 24.91
N MET A 229 32.83 6.63 24.09
CA MET A 229 33.39 6.50 22.74
C MET A 229 34.73 5.75 22.70
N ILE A 230 35.56 5.90 23.74
CA ILE A 230 36.87 5.24 23.83
C ILE A 230 36.78 4.01 24.73
N SER A 231 36.18 4.14 25.90
CA SER A 231 36.16 3.07 26.90
C SER A 231 35.30 1.88 26.48
N PHE A 232 34.18 2.09 25.79
CA PHE A 232 33.29 1.00 25.38
C PHE A 232 33.93 0.06 24.35
N PRO A 233 34.46 0.55 23.20
CA PRO A 233 35.17 -0.32 22.27
C PRO A 233 36.40 -0.99 22.88
N PHE A 234 37.10 -0.29 23.79
CA PHE A 234 38.26 -0.85 24.49
C PHE A 234 37.90 -2.02 25.40
N LEU A 235 36.89 -1.85 26.26
CA LEU A 235 36.41 -2.93 27.14
C LEU A 235 35.86 -4.11 26.32
N PHE A 236 35.16 -3.84 25.22
CA PHE A 236 34.74 -4.88 24.28
C PHE A 236 35.92 -5.64 23.69
N ALA A 237 36.99 -4.95 23.28
CA ALA A 237 38.18 -5.57 22.73
C ALA A 237 38.92 -6.47 23.74
N VAL A 238 38.96 -6.10 25.02
CA VAL A 238 39.53 -6.95 26.09
C VAL A 238 38.73 -8.24 26.26
N MET A 239 37.39 -8.16 26.19
CA MET A 239 36.51 -9.33 26.33
C MET A 239 36.48 -10.21 25.07
N PHE A 240 36.70 -9.61 23.90
CA PHE A 240 36.62 -10.25 22.58
C PHE A 240 38.01 -10.32 21.90
N GLY A 241 39.03 -10.67 22.68
CA GLY A 241 40.45 -10.59 22.31
C GLY A 241 40.93 -11.66 21.33
N ASP A 242 40.38 -11.69 20.11
CA ASP A 242 40.80 -12.57 19.01
C ASP A 242 41.13 -11.76 17.75
N LEU A 243 42.34 -11.94 17.23
CA LEU A 243 42.82 -11.24 16.03
C LEU A 243 42.04 -11.62 14.76
N GLY A 244 41.70 -12.89 14.59
CA GLY A 244 40.97 -13.37 13.41
C GLY A 244 39.56 -12.80 13.35
N HIS A 245 38.82 -12.89 14.47
CA HIS A 245 37.49 -12.29 14.58
C HIS A 245 37.55 -10.76 14.50
N GLY A 246 38.57 -10.13 15.07
CA GLY A 246 38.81 -8.68 14.97
C GLY A 246 38.99 -8.21 13.52
N LEU A 247 39.75 -8.93 12.70
CA LEU A 247 39.92 -8.63 11.27
C LEU A 247 38.61 -8.77 10.49
N ILE A 248 37.81 -9.80 10.77
CA ILE A 248 36.50 -9.99 10.13
C ILE A 248 35.55 -8.83 10.47
N MET A 249 35.47 -8.44 11.75
CA MET A 249 34.67 -7.29 12.17
C MET A 249 35.14 -5.98 11.53
N LEU A 250 36.46 -5.78 11.40
CA LEU A 250 37.02 -4.61 10.72
C LEU A 250 36.60 -4.56 9.24
N PHE A 251 36.72 -5.68 8.51
CA PHE A 251 36.28 -5.73 7.11
C PHE A 251 34.77 -5.48 6.97
N ALA A 252 33.97 -6.04 7.87
CA ALA A 252 32.53 -5.78 7.90
C ALA A 252 32.21 -4.29 8.18
N ALA A 253 32.87 -3.68 9.17
CA ALA A 253 32.70 -2.27 9.50
C ALA A 253 33.09 -1.35 8.33
N ILE A 254 34.24 -1.62 7.70
CA ILE A 254 34.70 -0.88 6.50
C ILE A 254 33.69 -1.04 5.36
N PHE A 255 33.17 -2.25 5.13
CA PHE A 255 32.14 -2.48 4.11
C PHE A 255 30.91 -1.60 4.33
N PHE A 256 30.37 -1.55 5.55
CA PHE A 256 29.22 -0.70 5.88
C PHE A 256 29.51 0.80 5.70
N ILE A 257 30.70 1.26 6.08
CA ILE A 257 31.11 2.66 5.92
C ILE A 257 31.23 3.02 4.43
N LEU A 258 31.85 2.15 3.62
CA LEU A 258 32.01 2.39 2.18
C LEU A 258 30.67 2.34 1.43
N LYS A 259 29.74 1.49 1.88
CA LYS A 259 28.41 1.29 1.26
C LYS A 259 27.30 2.12 1.87
N GLU A 260 27.60 3.01 2.81
CA GLU A 260 26.62 3.78 3.56
C GLU A 260 25.60 4.50 2.68
N LYS A 261 26.05 5.25 1.67
CA LYS A 261 25.13 5.98 0.76
C LYS A 261 24.21 5.05 -0.03
N GLN A 262 24.71 3.87 -0.41
CA GLN A 262 23.91 2.88 -1.13
C GLN A 262 22.88 2.23 -0.21
N LEU A 263 23.25 1.94 1.04
CA LEU A 263 22.36 1.39 2.06
C LEU A 263 21.29 2.39 2.50
N GLU A 264 21.66 3.65 2.71
CA GLU A 264 20.71 4.72 3.05
C GLU A 264 19.70 4.96 1.91
N ALA A 265 20.16 4.90 0.66
CA ALA A 265 19.29 5.00 -0.52
C ALA A 265 18.33 3.80 -0.67
N ALA A 266 18.76 2.61 -0.25
CA ALA A 266 17.94 1.40 -0.30
C ALA A 266 16.71 1.48 0.64
N ARG A 267 16.68 2.42 1.60
CA ARG A 267 15.56 2.63 2.55
C ARG A 267 14.98 1.31 3.06
N ILE A 268 15.86 0.39 3.46
CA ILE A 268 15.46 -0.85 4.11
C ILE A 268 14.79 -0.42 5.40
N LYS A 269 13.47 -0.50 5.42
CA LYS A 269 12.66 -0.28 6.60
C LYS A 269 12.65 -1.60 7.35
N ASP A 270 13.11 -1.57 8.59
CA ASP A 270 12.61 -2.49 9.62
C ASP A 270 11.15 -2.14 9.96
#